data_AF-A0A521YUE3-F1
#
_entry.id   AF-A0A521YUE3-F1
#
_cell.length_a   1.000
_cell.length_b   1.000
_cell.length_c   1.000
_cell.angle_alpha   90.00
_cell.angle_beta   90.00
_cell.angle_gamma   90.00
#
_symmetry.space_group_name_H-M   'P 1'
#
loop_
_entity.id
_entity.type
_entity.pdbx_description
1 polymer ?
#
loop_
_entity_poly.entity_id
_entity_poly.type
_entity_poly.pdbx_seq_one_letter_code
_entity_poly.pdbx_strand_id
1 'polypeptide(L)' 'MAVSSLLVLFDDIALVLDDVSVMAKVAAKKTAGVLGDDLALNAEQVAGIRAERELPVVWAVAKGSVR' A
#
# COMPACT_ATOMS: atom_id res chain seq x y z
N MET A 1 -44.77 7.69 2.57
CA MET A 1 -44.08 6.87 3.59
C MET A 1 -43.03 5.92 2.98
N ALA A 2 -43.27 5.26 1.84
CA ALA A 2 -42.26 4.36 1.23
C ALA A 2 -41.05 5.08 0.61
N VAL A 3 -41.24 6.26 0.01
CA VAL A 3 -40.14 7.05 -0.57
C VAL A 3 -39.24 7.63 0.52
N SER A 4 -39.82 8.08 1.64
CA SER A 4 -39.06 8.63 2.76
C SER A 4 -38.21 7.57 3.47
N SER A 5 -38.71 6.34 3.63
CA SER A 5 -37.91 5.25 4.22
C SER A 5 -36.75 4.82 3.32
N LEU A 6 -36.93 4.88 2.00
CA LEU A 6 -35.86 4.61 1.05
C LEU A 6 -34.77 5.69 1.10
N LEU A 7 -35.15 6.97 1.23
CA LEU A 7 -34.19 8.06 1.33
C LEU A 7 -33.39 8.02 2.64
N VAL A 8 -34.02 7.65 3.76
CA VAL A 8 -33.31 7.44 5.04
C VAL A 8 -32.29 6.31 4.93
N LEU A 9 -32.65 5.20 4.26
CA LEU A 9 -31.71 4.10 4.04
C LEU A 9 -30.51 4.54 3.18
N PHE A 10 -30.73 5.36 2.15
CA PHE A 10 -29.63 5.91 1.36
C PHE A 10 -28.74 6.86 2.17
N ASP A 11 -29.31 7.63 3.08
CA ASP A 11 -28.56 8.52 3.98
C ASP A 11 -27.66 7.72 4.93
N ASP A 12 -28.18 6.66 5.54
CA ASP A 12 -27.40 5.75 6.40
C ASP A 12 -26.26 5.06 5.63
N ILE A 13 -26.53 4.64 4.39
CA ILE A 13 -25.50 4.07 3.50
C ILE A 13 -24.45 5.12 3.17
N ALA A 14 -24.85 6.35 2.85
CA ALA A 14 -23.93 7.44 2.52
C ALA A 14 -23.02 7.78 3.70
N LEU A 15 -23.54 7.77 4.93
CA LEU A 15 -22.78 7.99 6.15
C LEU A 15 -21.67 6.94 6.31
N VAL A 16 -22.00 5.66 6.17
CA VAL A 16 -21.00 4.57 6.28
C VAL A 16 -19.99 4.62 5.13
N LEU A 17 -20.43 4.97 3.92
CA LEU A 17 -19.54 5.11 2.76
C LEU A 17 -18.55 6.26 2.93
N ASP A 18 -18.92 7.35 3.60
CA ASP A 18 -18.01 8.47 3.89
C ASP A 18 -16.85 8.00 4.77
N ASP A 19 -17.13 7.27 5.86
CA ASP A 19 -16.11 6.69 6.74
C ASP A 19 -15.19 5.72 6.00
N VAL A 20 -15.75 4.84 5.16
CA VAL A 20 -14.98 3.93 4.32
C VAL A 20 -14.07 4.71 3.36
N SER A 21 -14.57 5.80 2.77
CA SER A 21 -13.81 6.61 1.82
C SER A 21 -12.60 7.28 2.47
N VAL A 22 -12.75 7.80 3.68
CA VAL A 22 -11.68 8.44 4.46
C VAL A 22 -10.61 7.41 4.82
N MET A 23 -11.02 6.25 5.33
CA MET A 23 -10.09 5.20 5.73
C MET A 23 -9.39 4.58 4.51
N ALA A 24 -10.10 4.38 3.40
CA ALA A 24 -9.53 3.91 2.14
C ALA A 24 -8.49 4.89 1.58
N LYS A 25 -8.75 6.21 1.67
CA LYS A 25 -7.78 7.25 1.25
C LYS A 25 -6.49 7.20 2.05
N VAL A 26 -6.58 7.01 3.37
CA VAL A 26 -5.41 6.87 4.24
C VAL A 26 -4.65 5.58 3.92
N ALA A 27 -5.36 4.46 3.76
CA ALA A 27 -4.76 3.18 3.38
C ALA A 27 -4.03 3.28 2.03
N ALA A 28 -4.69 3.82 0.99
CA ALA A 28 -4.11 4.01 -0.34
C ALA A 28 -2.84 4.88 -0.29
N LYS A 29 -2.83 5.96 0.50
CA LYS A 29 -1.63 6.81 0.67
C LYS A 29 -0.46 6.04 1.29
N LYS A 30 -0.71 5.19 2.31
CA LYS A 30 0.32 4.36 2.93
C LYS A 30 0.82 3.28 1.98
N THR A 31 -0.10 2.61 1.28
CA THR A 31 0.23 1.57 0.30
C THR A 31 0.99 2.12 -0.89
N ALA A 32 0.70 3.33 -1.37
CA ALA A 32 1.46 3.97 -2.43
C ALA A 32 2.93 4.24 -2.04
N GLY A 33 3.20 4.54 -0.76
CA GLY A 33 4.56 4.70 -0.25
C GLY A 33 5.33 3.38 -0.24
N VAL A 34 4.70 2.30 0.21
CA VAL A 34 5.30 0.95 0.24
C VAL A 34 5.51 0.42 -1.18
N LEU A 35 4.53 0.56 -2.07
CA LEU A 35 4.69 0.18 -3.48
C LEU A 35 5.76 1.01 -4.19
N GLY A 36 5.91 2.29 -3.84
CA GLY A 36 6.99 3.14 -4.36
C GLY A 36 8.37 2.70 -3.87
N ASP A 37 8.48 2.31 -2.59
CA ASP A 37 9.69 1.74 -2.01
C ASP A 37 10.03 0.38 -2.63
N ASP A 38 9.05 -0.53 -2.74
CA ASP A 38 9.21 -1.82 -3.41
C ASP A 38 9.62 -1.64 -4.88
N LEU A 39 9.05 -0.69 -5.63
CA LEU A 39 9.50 -0.42 -7.00
C LEU A 39 10.90 0.21 -7.08
N ALA A 40 11.29 1.02 -6.09
CA ALA A 40 12.63 1.61 -6.03
C ALA A 40 13.70 0.57 -5.64
N LEU A 41 13.36 -0.39 -4.79
CA LEU A 41 14.25 -1.44 -4.32
C LEU A 41 14.23 -2.69 -5.23
N ASN A 42 13.12 -2.99 -5.90
CA ASN A 42 12.92 -4.20 -6.70
C ASN A 42 13.09 -3.96 -8.21
N ALA A 43 13.75 -2.88 -8.62
CA ALA A 43 14.15 -2.62 -10.00
C ALA A 43 15.27 -3.58 -10.46
N GLU A 44 15.00 -4.88 -10.48
CA GLU A 44 15.84 -5.95 -11.06
C GLU A 44 17.35 -5.87 -10.79
N GLN A 45 17.79 -5.24 -9.68
CA GLN A 45 19.21 -4.91 -9.46
C GLN A 45 20.13 -6.13 -9.31
N VAL A 46 19.56 -7.34 -9.25
CA VAL A 46 20.31 -8.59 -9.08
C VAL A 46 19.80 -9.73 -9.97
N ALA A 47 19.23 -9.45 -11.14
CA ALA A 47 18.95 -10.50 -12.12
C ALA A 47 20.20 -10.78 -12.98
N GLY A 48 20.79 -11.98 -12.86
CA GLY A 48 21.89 -12.45 -13.72
C GLY A 48 23.31 -12.27 -13.19
N ILE A 49 23.50 -11.97 -11.90
CA ILE A 49 24.83 -11.87 -11.27
C ILE A 49 25.23 -13.24 -10.68
N ARG A 50 26.49 -13.65 -10.81
CA ARG A 50 26.99 -14.87 -10.14
C ARG A 50 26.82 -14.75 -8.63
N ALA A 51 26.26 -15.77 -7.96
CA ALA A 51 25.95 -15.81 -6.52
C ALA A 51 27.11 -15.35 -5.60
N GLU A 52 28.36 -15.57 -6.03
CA GLU A 52 29.59 -15.10 -5.36
C GLU A 52 29.61 -13.57 -5.13
N ARG A 53 28.94 -12.80 -5.99
CA ARG A 53 28.87 -11.34 -5.97
C ARG A 53 27.55 -10.80 -5.40
N GLU A 54 26.61 -11.67 -5.07
CA GLU A 54 25.33 -11.30 -4.45
C GLU A 54 25.48 -11.12 -2.93
N LEU A 55 26.36 -11.90 -2.29
CA LEU A 55 26.59 -11.83 -0.84
C LEU A 55 26.93 -10.42 -0.32
N PRO A 56 27.82 -9.63 -0.96
CA PRO A 56 28.08 -8.25 -0.54
C PRO A 56 26.87 -7.31 -0.69
N VAL A 57 26.03 -7.53 -1.72
CA VAL A 57 24.83 -6.73 -1.98
C VAL A 57 23.77 -7.04 -0.91
N VAL A 58 23.49 -8.31 -0.67
CA VAL A 58 22.57 -8.76 0.39
C VAL A 58 23.03 -8.27 1.76
N TRP A 59 24.34 -8.27 2.03
CA TRP A 59 24.90 -7.76 3.27
C TRP A 59 24.76 -6.24 3.43
N ALA A 60 24.84 -5.48 2.33
CA ALA A 60 24.60 -4.03 2.34
C ALA A 60 23.13 -3.71 2.61
N VAL A 61 22.21 -4.43 1.97
CA VAL A 61 20.76 -4.32 2.20
C VAL A 61 20.41 -4.68 3.65
N ALA A 62 20.89 -5.83 4.14
CA ALA A 62 20.65 -6.28 5.52
C ALA A 62 21.16 -5.25 6.57
N LYS A 63 22.32 -4.63 6.34
CA LYS A 63 22.82 -3.54 7.19
C LYS A 63 22.00 -2.26 7.10
N GLY A 64 21.44 -1.95 5.93
CA GLY A 64 20.56 -0.81 5.72
C GLY A 64 19.22 -0.96 6.42
N SER A 65 18.61 -2.14 6.39
CA SER A 65 17.30 -2.42 7.02
C SER A 65 17.32 -2.51 8.55
N VAL A 66 18.49 -2.61 9.18
CA VAL A 66 18.65 -2.63 10.65
C VAL A 66 18.79 -1.22 11.23
N ARG A 67 18.92 -0.19 10.38
CA ARG A 67 18.84 1.23 10.79
C ARG A 67 17.42 1.73 10.77
#